data_AF-A0ABD5BSA1-F1
#
_entry.id   AF-A0ABD5BSA1-F1
#
_cell.length_a   1.000
_cell.length_b   1.000
_cell.length_c   1.000
_cell.angle_alpha   90.00
_cell.angle_beta   90.00
_cell.angle_gamma   90.00
#
_symmetry.space_group_name_H-M   'P 1'
#
loop_
_entity.id
_entity.type
_entity.pdbx_description
1 polymer ?
#
loop_
_entity_poly.entity_id
_entity_poly.type
_entity_poly.pdbx_seq_one_letter_code
_entity_poly.pdbx_strand_id
1 'polypeptide(L)'
;MGKNVFTIKHEYSNIDFSALTDSELTELIKRAMTEFQNRLNNPVFENRREERKVVYSPSARQLTFIEKCLSGGYVHASMKDEYKALAKEFSEWFTSKGYPTDLRGSDFERWKRYYQK
;
A
#
# COMPACT_ATOMS: atom_id res chain seq x y z
N MET A 1 17.29 -15.81 -10.10
CA MET A 1 15.93 -15.67 -9.52
C MET A 1 15.55 -14.20 -9.67
N GLY A 2 14.87 -13.73 -10.70
CA GLY A 2 13.61 -14.18 -11.28
C GLY A 2 12.62 -13.01 -11.19
N LYS A 3 12.95 -11.88 -11.85
CA LYS A 3 12.05 -10.71 -11.91
C LYS A 3 10.96 -11.02 -12.94
N ASN A 4 9.80 -11.47 -12.48
CA ASN A 4 8.60 -11.54 -13.31
C ASN A 4 8.10 -10.11 -13.56
N VAL A 5 8.70 -9.47 -14.57
CA VAL A 5 8.10 -8.29 -15.19
C VAL A 5 6.97 -8.85 -16.05
N PHE A 6 5.73 -8.64 -15.60
CA PHE A 6 4.55 -8.86 -16.43
C PHE A 6 4.58 -7.83 -17.56
N THR A 7 5.26 -8.19 -18.65
CA THR A 7 5.19 -7.44 -19.90
C THR A 7 3.83 -7.71 -20.49
N ILE A 8 2.88 -6.82 -20.21
CA ILE A 8 1.63 -6.74 -20.97
C ILE A 8 2.05 -6.37 -22.40
N LYS A 9 2.14 -7.37 -23.28
CA LYS A 9 2.29 -7.14 -24.72
C LYS A 9 0.95 -6.59 -25.22
N HIS A 10 0.80 -5.26 -25.18
CA HIS A 10 -0.17 -4.61 -26.04
C HIS A 10 0.45 -4.59 -27.44
N GLU A 11 0.06 -5.57 -28.27
CA GLU A 11 0.21 -5.46 -29.71
C GLU A 11 -0.72 -4.34 -30.17
N TYR A 12 -0.23 -3.10 -30.12
CA TYR A 12 -0.86 -2.02 -30.85
C TYR A 12 -0.60 -2.31 -32.33
N SER A 13 -1.64 -2.73 -33.04
CA SER A 13 -1.63 -2.67 -34.50
C SER A 13 -1.36 -1.20 -34.87
N ASN A 14 -0.18 -0.93 -35.42
CA ASN A 14 0.15 0.41 -35.88
C ASN A 14 -0.85 0.78 -36.98
N ILE A 15 -1.74 1.73 -36.68
CA ILE A 15 -2.64 2.30 -37.68
C ILE A 15 -1.77 3.17 -38.59
N ASP A 16 -1.60 2.77 -39.84
CA ASP A 16 -0.95 3.61 -40.84
C ASP A 16 -1.94 4.66 -41.36
N PHE A 17 -1.89 5.84 -40.76
CA PHE A 17 -2.75 6.96 -41.13
C PHE A 17 -2.55 7.45 -42.57
N SER A 18 -1.38 7.18 -43.18
CA SER A 18 -1.09 7.62 -44.54
C SER A 18 -1.80 6.79 -45.61
N ALA A 19 -2.28 5.60 -45.25
CA ALA A 19 -3.01 4.69 -46.11
C ALA A 19 -4.53 4.89 -46.05
N LEU A 20 -5.04 5.75 -45.16
CA LEU A 20 -6.47 6.00 -44.99
C LEU A 20 -6.93 7.12 -45.92
N THR A 21 -8.10 6.93 -46.53
CA THR A 21 -8.82 8.01 -47.22
C THR A 21 -9.39 9.02 -46.22
N ASP A 22 -9.68 10.25 -46.67
CA ASP A 22 -10.26 11.29 -45.82
C ASP A 22 -11.58 10.85 -45.13
N SER A 23 -12.38 10.03 -45.82
CA SER A 23 -13.61 9.43 -45.27
C SER A 23 -13.33 8.45 -44.13
N GLU A 24 -12.34 7.58 -44.30
CA GLU A 24 -11.96 6.59 -43.29
C GLU A 24 -11.34 7.25 -42.06
N LEU A 25 -10.52 8.28 -42.28
CA LEU A 25 -9.96 9.09 -41.20
C LEU A 25 -11.05 9.81 -40.41
N THR A 26 -12.02 10.42 -41.11
CA THR A 26 -13.16 11.09 -40.47
C THR A 26 -13.99 10.11 -39.64
N GLU A 27 -14.22 8.91 -40.15
CA GLU A 27 -14.96 7.87 -39.43
C GLU A 27 -14.19 7.35 -38.19
N LEU A 28 -12.87 7.21 -38.30
CA LEU A 28 -12.01 6.86 -37.17
C LEU A 28 -12.10 7.92 -36.06
N ILE A 29 -12.02 9.20 -36.41
CA ILE A 29 -12.14 10.32 -35.47
C ILE A 29 -13.51 10.28 -34.77
N LYS A 30 -14.59 10.08 -35.54
CA LYS A 30 -15.95 9.99 -35.00
C LYS A 30 -16.11 8.84 -34.01
N ARG A 31 -15.53 7.67 -34.32
CA ARG A 31 -15.54 6.50 -33.43
C ARG A 31 -14.74 6.78 -32.15
N ALA A 32 -13.56 7.40 -32.25
CA ALA A 32 -12.75 7.76 -31.10
C ALA A 32 -13.44 8.77 -30.18
N MET A 33 -14.09 9.80 -30.74
CA MET A 33 -14.87 10.77 -29.97
C MET A 33 -16.07 10.12 -29.26
N THR A 34 -16.75 9.19 -29.92
CA THR A 34 -17.87 8.46 -29.33
C THR A 34 -17.41 7.62 -28.14
N GLU A 35 -16.31 6.88 -28.28
CA GLU A 35 -15.73 6.09 -27.20
C GLU A 35 -15.25 6.97 -26.03
N PHE A 36 -14.64 8.12 -26.32
CA PHE A 36 -14.26 9.08 -25.30
C PHE A 36 -15.47 9.59 -24.51
N GLN A 37 -16.55 9.96 -25.21
CA GLN A 37 -17.79 10.40 -24.56
C GLN A 37 -18.44 9.26 -23.74
N ASN A 38 -18.38 8.02 -24.22
CA ASN A 38 -18.86 6.86 -23.48
C ASN A 38 -18.11 6.66 -22.17
N ARG A 39 -16.78 6.85 -22.15
CA ARG A 39 -15.97 6.77 -20.93
C ARG A 39 -16.22 7.91 -19.96
N LEU A 40 -16.52 9.11 -20.47
CA LEU A 40 -16.95 10.22 -19.62
C LEU A 40 -18.30 9.95 -18.96
N ASN A 41 -19.25 9.39 -19.71
CA ASN A 41 -20.60 9.12 -19.20
C ASN A 41 -20.65 7.87 -18.29
N ASN A 42 -19.80 6.88 -18.56
CA ASN A 42 -19.68 5.64 -17.79
C ASN A 42 -18.23 5.48 -17.32
N PRO A 43 -17.79 6.23 -16.30
CA PRO A 43 -16.45 6.08 -15.76
C PRO A 43 -16.29 4.66 -15.22
N VAL A 44 -15.52 3.84 -15.94
CA VAL A 44 -15.05 2.56 -15.42
C VAL A 44 -14.01 2.89 -14.38
N PHE A 45 -14.43 2.96 -13.12
CA PHE A 45 -13.50 2.93 -12.01
C PHE A 45 -12.80 1.58 -12.06
N GLU A 46 -11.56 1.55 -12.55
CA GLU A 46 -10.64 0.47 -12.23
C GLU A 46 -10.43 0.52 -10.72
N ASN A 47 -11.34 -0.11 -9.98
CA ASN A 47 -11.10 -0.50 -8.61
C ASN A 47 -9.98 -1.53 -8.67
N ARG A 48 -8.74 -1.04 -8.75
CA ARG A 48 -7.54 -1.83 -8.50
C ARG A 48 -7.79 -2.41 -7.13
N ARG A 49 -8.19 -3.68 -7.07
CA ARG A 49 -8.32 -4.40 -5.81
C ARG A 49 -6.93 -4.41 -5.23
N GLU A 50 -6.65 -3.49 -4.31
CA GLU A 50 -5.47 -3.60 -3.46
C GLU A 50 -5.56 -4.99 -2.85
N GLU A 51 -4.59 -5.85 -3.18
CA GLU A 51 -4.46 -7.14 -2.54
C GLU A 51 -4.44 -6.86 -1.04
N ARG A 52 -5.48 -7.32 -0.34
CA ARG A 52 -5.57 -7.17 1.12
C ARG A 52 -4.39 -7.93 1.71
N LYS A 53 -3.31 -7.20 2.00
CA LYS A 53 -2.13 -7.77 2.63
C LYS A 53 -2.55 -8.31 3.99
N VAL A 54 -2.48 -9.64 4.14
CA VAL A 54 -2.81 -10.29 5.41
C VAL A 54 -1.69 -9.98 6.39
N VAL A 55 -1.96 -9.08 7.33
CA VAL A 55 -1.01 -8.71 8.39
C VAL A 55 -1.23 -9.64 9.58
N TYR A 56 -0.21 -10.41 9.95
CA TYR A 56 -0.24 -11.29 11.12
C TYR A 56 -0.12 -10.47 12.41
N SER A 57 -1.06 -10.68 13.33
CA SER A 57 -1.04 -10.04 14.64
C SER A 57 -0.31 -10.88 15.69
N PRO A 58 0.33 -10.25 16.70
CA PRO A 58 0.83 -10.96 17.88
C PRO A 58 -0.29 -11.70 18.61
N SER A 59 0.07 -12.72 19.39
CA SER A 59 -0.85 -13.43 20.30
C SER A 59 -1.39 -12.51 21.40
N ALA A 60 -2.51 -12.88 22.04
CA ALA A 60 -3.11 -12.10 23.13
C ALA A 60 -2.14 -11.78 24.28
N ARG A 61 -1.25 -12.72 24.62
CA ARG A 61 -0.21 -12.52 25.63
C ARG A 61 0.82 -11.49 25.19
N GLN A 62 1.28 -11.55 23.94
CA GLN A 62 2.24 -10.59 23.38
C GLN A 62 1.61 -9.20 23.25
N LEU A 63 0.33 -9.10 22.88
CA LEU A 63 -0.40 -7.84 22.85
C LEU A 63 -0.45 -7.18 24.23
N THR A 64 -0.82 -7.94 25.25
CA THR A 64 -0.86 -7.45 26.64
C THR A 64 0.53 -6.95 27.09
N PHE A 65 1.59 -7.65 26.68
CA PHE A 65 2.96 -7.23 26.95
C PHE A 65 3.33 -5.92 26.24
N ILE A 66 3.02 -5.79 24.95
CA ILE A 66 3.26 -4.59 24.15
C ILE A 66 2.53 -3.38 24.76
N GLU A 67 1.26 -3.53 25.10
CA GLU A 67 0.45 -2.47 25.71
C GLU A 67 0.99 -2.03 27.07
N LYS A 68 1.41 -2.98 27.92
CA LYS A 68 2.07 -2.68 29.20
C LYS A 68 3.39 -1.93 29.03
N CYS A 69 4.15 -2.23 27.98
CA CYS A 69 5.39 -1.50 27.69
C CYS A 69 5.12 -0.06 27.23
N LEU A 70 4.01 0.16 26.53
CA LEU A 70 3.63 1.46 26.00
C LEU A 70 2.92 2.36 27.03
N SER A 71 2.27 1.80 28.04
CA SER A 71 1.46 2.55 29.02
C SER A 71 2.24 3.43 30.01
N GLY A 72 3.57 3.56 29.85
CA GLY A 72 4.37 4.58 30.52
C GLY A 72 4.95 4.21 31.89
N GLY A 73 4.88 2.94 32.29
CA GLY A 73 5.54 2.44 33.49
C GLY A 73 7.06 2.23 33.33
N TYR A 74 7.72 1.85 34.42
CA TYR A 74 9.12 1.39 34.35
C TYR A 74 9.20 0.09 33.54
N VAL A 75 9.94 0.12 32.43
CA VAL A 75 10.20 -1.04 31.57
C VAL A 75 11.63 -1.52 31.78
N HIS A 76 11.78 -2.75 32.26
CA HIS A 76 13.08 -3.36 32.51
C HIS A 76 13.88 -3.57 31.20
N ALA A 77 15.21 -3.59 31.27
CA ALA A 77 16.07 -3.71 30.08
C ALA A 77 15.73 -4.94 29.22
N SER A 78 15.53 -6.10 29.86
CA SER A 78 15.11 -7.34 29.19
C SER A 78 13.78 -7.22 28.45
N MET A 79 12.82 -6.46 28.99
CA MET A 79 11.53 -6.23 28.35
C MET A 79 11.67 -5.32 27.12
N LYS A 80 12.63 -4.39 27.12
CA LYS A 80 12.90 -3.57 25.93
C LYS A 80 13.45 -4.42 24.79
N ASP A 81 14.29 -5.38 25.12
CA ASP A 81 14.88 -6.28 24.12
C ASP A 81 13.82 -7.24 23.56
N GLU A 82 12.94 -7.76 24.41
CA GLU A 82 11.77 -8.55 24.01
C GLU A 82 10.79 -7.74 23.14
N TYR A 83 10.50 -6.50 23.52
CA TYR A 83 9.66 -5.59 22.73
C TYR A 83 10.25 -5.37 21.32
N LYS A 84 11.56 -5.13 21.25
CA LYS A 84 12.26 -4.93 19.99
C LYS A 84 12.24 -6.18 19.11
N ALA A 85 12.32 -7.37 19.72
CA ALA A 85 12.16 -8.63 19.00
C ALA A 85 10.75 -8.77 18.40
N LEU A 86 9.71 -8.46 19.18
CA LEU A 86 8.31 -8.45 18.71
C LEU A 86 8.08 -7.41 17.61
N ALA A 87 8.66 -6.22 17.72
CA ALA A 87 8.57 -5.18 16.69
C ALA A 87 9.21 -5.62 15.36
N LYS A 88 10.27 -6.43 15.43
CA LYS A 88 10.92 -7.00 14.23
C LYS A 88 10.09 -8.14 13.64
N GLU A 89 9.57 -9.04 14.48
CA GLU A 89 8.75 -10.18 14.06
C GLU A 89 7.43 -9.72 13.43
N PHE A 90 6.77 -8.74 14.03
CA PHE A 90 5.46 -8.22 13.61
C PHE A 90 5.56 -6.81 13.02
N SER A 91 6.59 -6.53 12.23
CA SER A 91 6.91 -5.18 11.72
C SER A 91 5.76 -4.51 10.96
N GLU A 92 5.04 -5.25 10.13
CA GLU A 92 3.89 -4.75 9.37
C GLU A 92 2.71 -4.40 10.29
N TRP A 93 2.50 -5.21 11.33
CA TRP A 93 1.47 -4.94 12.34
C TRP A 93 1.81 -3.70 13.17
N PHE A 94 3.06 -3.57 13.63
CA PHE A 94 3.54 -2.38 14.32
C PHE A 94 3.38 -1.11 13.49
N THR A 95 3.72 -1.19 12.20
CA THR A 95 3.56 -0.08 11.26
C THR A 95 2.08 0.30 11.09
N SER A 96 1.19 -0.69 10.95
CA SER A 96 -0.25 -0.44 10.83
C SER A 96 -0.87 0.19 12.08
N LYS A 97 -0.30 -0.09 13.26
CA LYS A 97 -0.71 0.50 14.54
C LYS A 97 -0.02 1.83 14.84
N GLY A 98 0.98 2.22 14.04
CA GLY A 98 1.82 3.39 14.30
C GLY A 98 2.61 3.26 15.60
N TYR A 99 2.93 2.03 16.03
CA TYR A 99 3.68 1.79 17.26
C TYR A 99 5.18 2.02 17.05
N PRO A 100 5.90 2.48 18.10
CA PRO A 100 7.34 2.66 18.02
C PRO A 100 8.02 1.30 17.88
N THR A 101 9.13 1.24 17.15
CA THR A 101 9.88 -0.02 16.96
C THR A 101 10.89 -0.29 18.08
N ASP A 102 11.21 0.74 18.85
CA ASP A 102 12.09 0.68 20.01
C ASP A 102 11.50 1.57 21.12
N LEU A 103 11.64 1.10 22.38
CA LEU A 103 11.25 1.87 23.58
C LEU A 103 12.38 2.78 24.06
N ARG A 104 13.51 2.79 23.36
CA ARG A 104 14.66 3.65 23.62
C ARG A 104 14.73 4.77 22.58
N GLY A 105 15.05 5.97 23.03
CA GLY A 105 15.42 7.08 22.15
C GLY A 105 14.26 7.88 21.57
N SER A 106 14.57 8.63 20.51
CA SER A 106 13.72 9.69 19.97
C SER A 106 12.40 9.20 19.36
N ASP A 107 12.35 7.98 18.85
CA ASP A 107 11.15 7.41 18.22
C ASP A 107 10.03 7.19 19.24
N PHE A 108 10.37 6.63 20.41
CA PHE A 108 9.42 6.47 21.50
C PHE A 108 8.95 7.82 22.06
N GLU A 109 9.88 8.77 22.25
CA GLU A 109 9.54 10.11 22.73
C GLU A 109 8.64 10.85 21.74
N ARG A 110 8.91 10.72 20.44
CA ARG A 110 8.05 11.27 19.40
C ARG A 110 6.67 10.62 19.47
N TRP A 111 6.60 9.29 19.51
CA TRP A 111 5.35 8.56 19.59
C TRP A 111 4.50 8.99 20.80
N LYS A 112 5.10 9.08 22.00
CA LYS A 112 4.41 9.57 23.21
C LYS A 112 3.78 10.95 23.02
N ARG A 113 4.51 11.90 22.42
CA ARG A 113 3.99 13.27 22.18
C ARG A 113 2.76 13.30 21.26
N TYR A 114 2.69 12.39 20.29
CA TYR A 114 1.58 12.32 19.34
C TYR A 114 0.38 11.53 19.87
N TYR A 115 0.62 10.45 20.64
CA TYR A 115 -0.41 9.46 20.96
C TYR A 115 -0.79 9.36 22.45
N GLN A 116 -0.07 9.99 23.37
CA GLN A 116 -0.38 10.03 24.82
C GLN A 116 -0.86 11.41 25.31
N LYS A 117 -1.54 12.19 24.47
CA LYS A 117 -2.22 13.42 24.93
C LYS A 117 -3.48 13.12 25.71
#